data_AF-A0AAV5YCD8-F1
#
_entry.id   AF-A0AAV5YCD8-F1
#
_cell.length_a   1.000
_cell.length_b   1.000
_cell.length_c   1.000
_cell.angle_alpha   90.00
_cell.angle_beta   90.00
_cell.angle_gamma   90.00
#
_symmetry.space_group_name_H-M   'P 1'
#
loop_
_entity.id
_entity.type
_entity.pdbx_description
1 polymer ?
#
loop_
_entity_poly.entity_id
_entity_poly.type
_entity_poly.pdbx_seq_one_letter_code
_entity_poly.pdbx_strand_id
1 'polypeptide(L)' 'MDIRREAGRLADELGAALGERPRLRMGGLGVLDVIVNGAVVFSKKAEGPTPPLSELIARVRRA' A
#
# COMPACT_ATOMS: atom_id res chain seq x y z
N MET A 1 -7.12 4.93 -15.27
CA MET A 1 -7.55 4.41 -13.94
C MET A 1 -7.12 5.42 -12.89
N ASP A 2 -8.04 5.86 -12.03
CA ASP A 2 -7.73 6.77 -10.93
C ASP A 2 -6.88 6.09 -9.85
N ILE A 3 -5.61 6.45 -9.75
CA ILE A 3 -4.68 5.91 -8.74
C ILE A 3 -5.20 6.11 -7.31
N ARG A 4 -6.00 7.16 -7.07
CA ARG A 4 -6.65 7.40 -5.78
C ARG A 4 -7.67 6.31 -5.42
N ARG A 5 -8.44 5.84 -6.41
CA ARG A 5 -9.44 4.79 -6.21
C ARG A 5 -8.78 3.45 -5.96
N GLU A 6 -7.71 3.15 -6.70
CA GLU A 6 -6.91 1.95 -6.51
C GLU A 6 -6.21 1.94 -5.15
N ALA A 7 -5.62 3.07 -4.75
CA ALA A 7 -4.99 3.22 -3.44
C ALA A 7 -6.02 3.07 -2.31
N GLY A 8 -7.19 3.71 -2.41
CA GLY A 8 -8.27 3.56 -1.43
C GLY A 8 -8.72 2.11 -1.25
N ARG A 9 -8.94 1.39 -2.37
CA ARG A 9 -9.27 -0.04 -2.33
C ARG A 9 -8.17 -0.85 -1.64
N LEU A 10 -6.90 -0.59 -1.98
CA LEU A 10 -5.76 -1.29 -1.39
C LEU A 10 -5.68 -1.05 0.13
N ALA A 11 -5.96 0.17 0.60
CA ALA A 11 -5.97 0.46 2.02
C ALA A 11 -7.12 -0.23 2.77
N ASP A 12 -8.30 -0.31 2.16
CA ASP A 12 -9.43 -1.00 2.78
C ASP A 12 -9.19 -2.52 2.82
N GLU A 13 -8.63 -3.11 1.75
CA GLU A 13 -8.26 -4.53 1.69
C GLU A 13 -7.16 -4.89 2.69
N LEU A 14 -6.09 -4.09 2.76
CA LEU A 14 -5.02 -4.26 3.75
C LEU A 14 -5.54 -4.04 5.16
N GLY A 15 -6.39 -3.03 5.36
CA GLY A 15 -7.03 -2.75 6.65
C GLY A 15 -7.86 -3.93 7.15
N ALA A 16 -8.65 -4.53 6.27
CA ALA A 16 -9.44 -5.72 6.59
C ALA A 16 -8.56 -6.95 6.89
N ALA A 17 -7.45 -7.12 6.17
CA ALA A 17 -6.57 -8.28 6.34
C ALA A 17 -5.64 -8.19 7.55
N LEU A 18 -5.21 -6.97 7.91
CA LEU A 18 -4.24 -6.72 8.98
C LEU A 18 -4.90 -6.29 10.30
N GLY A 19 -6.18 -5.90 10.26
CA GLY A 19 -6.89 -5.32 11.41
C GLY A 19 -6.48 -3.87 11.71
N GLU A 20 -5.56 -3.30 10.93
CA GLU A 20 -5.06 -1.93 11.07
C GLU A 20 -5.04 -1.22 9.72
N ARG A 21 -5.53 0.02 9.69
CA ARG A 21 -5.65 0.77 8.43
C ARG A 21 -4.27 1.33 8.02
N PRO A 22 -3.72 0.95 6.85
CA PRO A 22 -2.48 1.53 6.34
C PRO A 22 -2.63 3.03 6.07
N ARG A 23 -1.54 3.77 6.25
CA ARG A 23 -1.40 5.14 5.75
C ARG A 23 -0.94 5.10 4.30
N LEU A 24 -1.63 5.84 3.45
CA LEU A 24 -1.25 6.00 2.04
C LEU A 24 -0.64 7.39 1.85
N ARG A 25 0.58 7.44 1.33
CA ARG A 25 1.22 8.68 0.90
C ARG A 25 1.19 8.74 -0.62
N MET A 26 0.34 9.60 -1.17
CA MET A 26 0.28 9.86 -2.60
C MET A 26 1.06 11.14 -2.92
N GLY A 27 2.02 11.06 -3.82
CA GLY A 27 2.73 12.22 -4.36
C GLY A 27 2.26 12.58 -5.77
N GLY A 28 2.62 13.78 -6.25
CA GLY A 28 2.43 14.13 -7.66
C GLY A 28 3.20 13.17 -8.59
N LEU A 29 2.74 13.02 -9.84
CA LEU A 29 3.32 12.13 -10.88
C LEU A 29 3.17 10.62 -10.64
N GLY A 30 2.12 10.17 -9.95
CA GLY A 30 1.82 8.74 -9.83
C GLY A 30 2.61 8.02 -8.73
N VAL A 31 3.12 8.77 -7.74
CA VAL A 31 3.77 8.20 -6.56
C VAL A 31 2.70 7.68 -5.59
N LEU A 32 2.84 6.43 -5.16
CA LEU A 32 2.02 5.80 -4.13
C LEU A 32 2.94 5.03 -3.18
N ASP A 33 3.02 5.47 -1.93
CA ASP A 33 3.65 4.72 -0.85
C ASP A 33 2.58 4.19 0.10
N VAL A 34 2.70 2.91 0.46
CA VAL A 34 1.87 2.24 1.45
C VAL A 34 2.69 2.09 2.72
N ILE A 35 2.19 2.67 3.80
CA ILE A 35 2.85 2.74 5.10
C ILE A 35 1.99 1.99 6.10
N VAL A 36 2.55 0.97 6.75
CA VAL A 36 1.88 0.18 7.79
C VAL A 36 2.76 0.21 9.03
N ASN A 37 2.20 0.48 10.20
CA ASN A 37 2.93 0.53 11.48
C ASN A 37 4.14 1.48 11.46
N GLY A 38 4.09 2.53 10.64
CA GLY A 38 5.21 3.47 10.46
C GLY A 38 6.30 3.01 9.48
N ALA A 39 6.23 1.78 8.95
CA ALA A 39 7.15 1.26 7.94
C ALA A 39 6.57 1.37 6.53
N VAL A 40 7.39 1.74 5.54
CA VAL A 40 6.99 1.70 4.12
C VAL A 40 7.05 0.26 3.64
N VAL A 41 5.91 -0.34 3.36
CA VAL A 41 5.80 -1.74 2.92
C VAL A 41 5.74 -1.89 1.40
N PHE A 42 5.39 -0.80 0.71
CA PHE A 42 5.44 -0.72 -0.75
C PHE A 42 5.60 0.72 -1.22
N SER A 43 6.39 0.92 -2.28
CA SER A 43 6.44 2.20 -3.02
C SER A 43 6.34 1.97 -4.51
N LYS A 44 5.26 2.45 -5.13
CA LYS A 44 5.03 2.39 -6.58
C LYS A 44 6.14 3.10 -7.38
N LYS A 45 6.75 4.13 -6.79
CA LYS A 45 7.87 4.85 -7.41
C LYS A 45 9.14 4.00 -7.44
N ALA A 46 9.42 3.23 -6.39
CA ALA A 46 10.63 2.43 -6.29
C ALA A 46 10.49 1.04 -6.94
N GLU A 47 9.30 0.45 -6.88
CA GLU A 47 9.05 -0.94 -7.24
C GLU A 47 8.22 -1.09 -8.53
N GLY A 48 7.54 -0.03 -8.96
CA GLY A 48 6.72 -0.04 -10.17
C GLY A 48 5.30 -0.57 -9.91
N PRO A 49 4.84 -1.64 -10.60
CA PRO A 49 3.47 -2.15 -10.45
C PRO A 49 3.12 -2.53 -9.00
N THR A 50 1.84 -2.39 -8.64
CA THR A 50 1.36 -2.80 -7.31
C THR A 50 1.42 -4.33 -7.20
N PRO A 51 2.16 -4.90 -6.23
CA PRO A 51 2.21 -6.34 -6.01
C PRO A 51 0.86 -6.86 -5.49
N PRO A 52 0.63 -8.19 -5.56
CA PRO A 52 -0.59 -8.79 -5.04
C PRO A 52 -0.74 -8.57 -3.53
N LEU A 53 -1.99 -8.49 -3.07
CA LEU A 53 -2.33 -8.24 -1.66
C LEU A 53 -1.66 -9.21 -0.68
N SER A 54 -1.55 -10.49 -1.05
CA SER A 54 -0.88 -11.53 -0.25
C SER A 54 0.59 -11.22 0.00
N GLU A 55 1.28 -10.65 -0.99
CA GLU A 55 2.68 -10.26 -0.86
C GLU A 55 2.83 -9.03 0.05
N LEU A 56 1.94 -8.04 -0.10
CA LEU A 56 1.91 -6.88 0.79
C LEU A 56 1.69 -7.29 2.24
N ILE A 57 0.77 -8.22 2.50
CA ILE A 57 0.54 -8.77 3.84
C ILE A 57 1.79 -9.50 4.35
N ALA A 58 2.45 -10.30 3.52
CA ALA A 58 3.67 -11.00 3.90
C ALA A 58 4.82 -10.03 4.24
N ARG A 59 4.92 -8.90 3.53
CA ARG A 59 5.89 -7.84 3.82
C ARG A 59 5.59 -7.13 5.13
N VAL A 60 4.32 -6.80 5.39
CA VAL A 60 3.88 -6.22 6.66
C VAL A 60 4.21 -7.15 7.83
N ARG A 61 3.99 -8.46 7.68
CA ARG A 61 4.31 -9.45 8.73
C ARG A 61 5.82 -9.66 8.95
N ARG A 62 6.66 -9.22 8.01
CA ARG A 62 8.12 -9.31 8.09
C ARG A 62 8.80 -8.00 8.54
N ALA A 63 8.12 -6.88 8.37
CA ALA A 63 8.57 -5.54 8.77
C ALA A 63 8.41 -5.34 10.28
#